data_AF-A0A925Z3L0-F1
#
_entry.id   AF-A0A925Z3L0-F1
#
_cell.length_a   1.000
_cell.length_b   1.000
_cell.length_c   1.000
_cell.angle_alpha   90.00
_cell.angle_beta   90.00
_cell.angle_gamma   90.00
#
_symmetry.space_group_name_H-M   'P 1'
#
loop_
_entity.id
_entity.type
_entity.pdbx_description
1 polymer ?
#
loop_
_entity_poly.entity_id
_entity_poly.type
_entity_poly.pdbx_seq_one_letter_code
_entity_poly.pdbx_strand_id
1 'polypeptide(L)'
;MKKEKILWLAVVILVVLNISCLLVILLRKGERPNKKFDAMIIENLRLNENQIERFNGLKHNHRMQIGRLDRSMQGPFEQYFGLLKGNRDKIKEDSLENVLALLYQQKVELTYSHFADLKAICTPEQQQNMDKIVPFLMQVISPPKKEVHGRGK
;
A
#
# COMPACT_ATOMS: atom_id res chain seq x y z
N MET A 1 -54.89 -8.44 15.44
CA MET A 1 -54.23 -8.73 14.15
C MET A 1 -53.13 -9.76 14.39
N LYS A 2 -53.08 -10.82 13.58
CA LYS A 2 -52.42 -12.10 13.89
C LYS A 2 -50.90 -11.93 14.10
N LYS A 3 -50.36 -12.53 15.17
CA LYS A 3 -48.93 -12.50 15.56
C LYS A 3 -47.98 -12.85 14.39
N GLU A 4 -48.44 -13.70 13.48
CA GLU A 4 -47.75 -14.06 12.24
C GLU A 4 -47.49 -12.86 11.33
N LYS A 5 -48.40 -11.88 11.24
CA LYS A 5 -48.19 -10.66 10.44
C LYS A 5 -47.12 -9.76 11.06
N ILE A 6 -46.99 -9.75 12.38
CA ILE A 6 -45.99 -8.97 13.11
C ILE A 6 -44.62 -9.62 12.94
N LEU A 7 -44.53 -10.95 13.08
CA LEU A 7 -43.30 -11.70 12.84
C LEU A 7 -42.85 -11.57 11.39
N TRP A 8 -43.76 -11.70 10.42
CA TRP A 8 -43.46 -11.52 9.01
C TRP A 8 -42.95 -10.11 8.70
N LEU A 9 -43.60 -9.07 9.27
CA LEU A 9 -43.14 -7.68 9.15
C LEU A 9 -41.73 -7.50 9.75
N ALA A 10 -41.46 -8.10 10.92
CA ALA A 10 -40.15 -8.03 11.56
C ALA A 10 -39.05 -8.69 10.71
N VAL A 11 -39.33 -9.85 10.10
CA VAL A 11 -38.39 -10.52 9.19
C VAL A 11 -38.10 -9.66 7.96
N VAL A 12 -39.13 -9.07 7.35
CA VAL A 12 -38.96 -8.19 6.18
C VAL A 12 -38.09 -6.98 6.51
N ILE A 13 -38.33 -6.33 7.65
CA ILE A 13 -37.52 -5.19 8.10
C ILE A 13 -36.06 -5.62 8.33
N LEU A 14 -35.84 -6.78 8.96
CA LEU A 14 -34.50 -7.30 9.22
C LEU A 14 -33.74 -7.55 7.91
N VAL A 15 -34.39 -8.12 6.90
CA VAL A 15 -33.78 -8.37 5.59
C VAL A 15 -33.42 -7.07 4.89
N VAL A 16 -34.32 -6.07 4.87
CA VAL A 16 -34.05 -4.76 4.28
C VAL A 16 -32.90 -4.05 5.00
N LEU A 17 -32.81 -4.17 6.34
CA LEU A 17 -31.73 -3.57 7.11
C LEU A 17 -30.37 -4.23 6.80
N ASN A 18 -30.33 -5.55 6.64
CA ASN A 18 -29.12 -6.26 6.27
C ASN A 18 -28.67 -5.95 4.84
N ILE A 19 -29.61 -5.89 3.88
CA ILE A 19 -29.32 -5.53 2.49
C ILE A 19 -28.82 -4.09 2.39
N SER A 20 -29.45 -3.16 3.09
CA SER A 20 -29.00 -1.75 3.12
C SER A 20 -27.63 -1.60 3.78
N CYS A 21 -27.33 -2.34 4.85
CA CYS A 21 -26.00 -2.40 5.44
C CYS A 21 -24.94 -2.93 4.45
N LEU A 22 -25.24 -4.04 3.75
CA LEU A 22 -24.39 -4.58 2.69
C LEU A 22 -24.15 -3.56 1.56
N LEU A 23 -25.21 -2.90 1.09
CA LEU A 23 -25.11 -1.83 0.09
C LEU A 23 -24.22 -0.68 0.56
N VAL A 24 -24.36 -0.23 1.81
CA VAL A 24 -23.52 0.83 2.37
C VAL A 24 -22.05 0.39 2.45
N ILE A 25 -21.78 -0.87 2.83
CA ILE A 25 -20.40 -1.40 2.88
C ILE A 25 -19.81 -1.51 1.47
N LEU A 26 -20.59 -1.94 0.47
CA LEU A 26 -20.16 -2.05 -0.93
C LEU A 26 -19.95 -0.68 -1.59
N LEU A 27 -20.79 0.31 -1.27
CA LEU A 27 -20.72 1.68 -1.80
C LEU A 27 -19.70 2.56 -1.07
N ARG A 28 -19.40 2.27 0.21
CA ARG A 28 -18.28 2.86 0.93
C ARG A 28 -16.98 2.28 0.38
N LYS A 29 -16.55 2.83 -0.77
CA LYS A 29 -15.21 2.67 -1.33
C LYS A 29 -14.23 3.30 -0.36
N GLY A 30 -13.88 2.55 0.70
CA GLY A 30 -12.98 2.98 1.76
C GLY A 30 -11.84 3.78 1.18
N GLU A 31 -11.61 4.97 1.72
CA GLU A 31 -10.45 5.79 1.37
C GLU A 31 -9.21 4.98 1.72
N ARG A 32 -8.74 4.19 0.76
CA ARG A 32 -7.47 3.49 0.90
C ARG A 32 -6.42 4.57 1.18
N PRO A 33 -5.51 4.39 2.14
CA PRO A 33 -4.47 5.37 2.44
C PRO A 33 -3.69 5.81 1.19
N ASN A 34 -3.54 4.92 0.20
CA ASN A 34 -2.96 5.26 -1.10
C ASN A 34 -3.70 6.36 -1.89
N LYS A 35 -5.03 6.48 -1.78
CA LYS A 35 -5.78 7.51 -2.51
C LYS A 35 -5.38 8.92 -2.08
N LYS A 36 -5.02 9.12 -0.80
CA LYS A 36 -4.59 10.42 -0.29
C LYS A 36 -3.23 10.81 -0.86
N PHE A 37 -2.31 9.86 -0.91
CA PHE A 37 -0.99 10.06 -1.53
C PHE A 37 -1.11 10.33 -3.04
N ASP A 38 -1.96 9.56 -3.73
CA ASP A 38 -2.21 9.73 -5.16
C ASP A 38 -2.81 11.11 -5.48
N ALA A 39 -3.85 11.51 -4.74
CA ALA A 39 -4.47 12.83 -4.89
C ALA A 39 -3.46 13.94 -4.65
N MET A 40 -2.60 13.78 -3.64
CA MET A 40 -1.56 14.75 -3.34
C MET A 40 -0.56 14.91 -4.48
N ILE A 41 -0.10 13.82 -5.10
CA ILE A 41 0.81 13.89 -6.27
C ILE A 41 0.12 14.59 -7.44
N ILE A 42 -1.12 14.20 -7.74
CA ILE A 42 -1.90 14.77 -8.85
C ILE A 42 -2.10 16.27 -8.65
N GLU A 43 -2.41 16.71 -7.44
CA GLU A 43 -2.64 18.12 -7.09
C GLU A 43 -1.34 18.94 -7.12
N ASN A 44 -0.26 18.46 -6.51
CA ASN A 44 1.00 19.20 -6.42
C ASN A 44 1.70 19.32 -7.77
N LEU A 45 1.63 18.28 -8.61
CA LEU A 45 2.20 18.31 -9.96
C LEU A 45 1.21 18.83 -11.01
N ARG A 46 -0.06 19.07 -10.63
CA ARG A 46 -1.15 19.46 -11.55
C ARG A 46 -1.18 18.59 -12.80
N LEU A 47 -1.22 17.27 -12.60
CA LEU A 47 -1.21 16.32 -13.72
C LEU A 47 -2.48 16.47 -14.55
N ASN A 48 -2.34 16.47 -15.88
CA ASN A 48 -3.48 16.43 -16.80
C ASN A 48 -4.03 15.00 -16.94
N GLU A 49 -5.19 14.84 -17.61
CA GLU A 49 -5.88 13.55 -17.73
C GLU A 49 -5.01 12.45 -18.36
N ASN A 50 -4.24 12.77 -19.41
CA ASN A 50 -3.34 11.82 -20.06
C ASN A 50 -2.20 11.39 -19.13
N GLN A 51 -1.64 12.34 -18.37
CA GLN A 51 -0.62 12.05 -17.36
C GLN A 51 -1.18 11.21 -16.21
N ILE A 52 -2.42 11.46 -15.77
CA ILE A 52 -3.08 10.67 -14.72
C ILE A 52 -3.28 9.23 -15.17
N GLU A 53 -3.69 9.01 -16.42
CA GLU A 53 -3.83 7.65 -16.99
C GLU A 53 -2.48 6.92 -16.99
N ARG A 54 -1.42 7.55 -17.51
CA ARG A 54 -0.06 7.00 -17.50
C ARG A 54 0.43 6.71 -16.08
N PHE A 55 0.20 7.64 -15.14
CA PHE A 55 0.57 7.49 -13.74
C PHE A 55 -0.12 6.28 -13.09
N ASN A 56 -1.40 6.07 -13.38
CA ASN A 56 -2.12 4.89 -12.89
C ASN A 56 -1.55 3.58 -13.46
N GLY A 57 -1.12 3.56 -14.72
CA GLY A 57 -0.38 2.44 -15.32
C GLY A 57 0.93 2.16 -14.60
N LEU A 58 1.75 3.20 -14.39
CA LEU A 58 3.03 3.11 -13.66
C LEU A 58 2.83 2.54 -12.24
N LYS A 59 1.80 3.01 -11.54
CA LYS A 59 1.45 2.52 -10.19
C LYS A 59 1.03 1.07 -10.18
N HIS A 60 0.23 0.64 -11.15
CA HIS A 60 -0.19 -0.76 -11.25
C HIS A 60 1.03 -1.66 -11.44
N ASN A 61 1.92 -1.29 -12.37
CA ASN A 61 3.16 -2.02 -12.61
C ASN A 61 4.05 -2.07 -11.36
N HIS A 62 4.28 -0.92 -10.72
CA HIS A 62 5.08 -0.84 -9.49
C HIS A 62 4.50 -1.73 -8.37
N ARG A 63 3.18 -1.67 -8.13
CA ARG A 63 2.50 -2.51 -7.13
C ARG A 63 2.68 -4.00 -7.42
N MET A 64 2.60 -4.41 -8.69
CA MET A 64 2.79 -5.81 -9.08
C MET A 64 4.21 -6.28 -8.83
N GLN A 65 5.20 -5.46 -9.15
CA GLN A 65 6.62 -5.77 -8.95
C GLN A 65 7.01 -5.79 -7.46
N ILE A 66 6.55 -4.81 -6.67
CA ILE A 66 6.73 -4.83 -5.21
C ILE A 66 6.11 -6.07 -4.59
N GLY A 67 4.88 -6.43 -5.00
CA GLY A 67 4.22 -7.63 -4.51
C GLY A 67 4.96 -8.93 -4.88
N ARG A 68 5.73 -8.97 -5.97
CA ARG A 68 6.60 -10.10 -6.31
C ARG A 68 7.81 -10.15 -5.38
N LEU A 69 8.49 -9.03 -5.15
CA LEU A 69 9.61 -8.94 -4.23
C LEU A 69 9.22 -9.34 -2.80
N ASP A 70 8.08 -8.84 -2.31
CA ASP A 70 7.57 -9.18 -0.97
C ASP A 70 7.32 -10.69 -0.82
N ARG A 71 6.79 -11.36 -1.87
CA ARG A 71 6.66 -12.83 -1.87
C ARG A 71 8.02 -13.53 -1.90
N SER A 72 8.97 -13.04 -2.69
CA SER A 72 10.33 -13.60 -2.74
C SER A 72 11.08 -13.49 -1.41
N MET A 73 10.74 -12.52 -0.56
CA MET A 73 11.33 -12.37 0.79
C MET A 73 10.79 -13.39 1.81
N GLN A 74 9.60 -13.95 1.61
CA GLN A 74 8.97 -14.84 2.59
C GLN A 74 9.82 -16.08 2.89
N GLY A 75 10.31 -16.77 1.85
CA GLY A 75 11.14 -17.96 2.00
C GLY A 75 12.44 -17.71 2.78
N PRO A 76 13.27 -16.72 2.40
CA PRO A 76 14.46 -16.33 3.15
C PRO A 76 14.17 -15.94 4.60
N PHE A 77 13.08 -15.21 4.88
CA PHE A 77 12.68 -14.89 6.25
C PHE A 77 12.33 -16.13 7.06
N GLU A 78 11.52 -17.04 6.52
CA GLU A 78 11.15 -18.29 7.19
C GLU A 78 12.39 -19.15 7.49
N GLN A 79 13.33 -19.24 6.55
CA GLN A 79 14.58 -19.96 6.74
C GLN A 79 15.45 -19.29 7.81
N TYR A 80 15.58 -17.97 7.77
CA TYR A 80 16.40 -17.20 8.69
C TYR A 80 15.92 -17.35 10.14
N PHE A 81 14.63 -17.15 10.38
CA PHE A 81 14.05 -17.38 11.71
C PHE A 81 13.98 -18.87 12.08
N GLY A 82 13.96 -19.77 11.08
CA GLY A 82 14.09 -21.20 11.27
C GLY A 82 15.41 -21.61 11.93
N LEU A 83 16.50 -20.85 11.71
CA LEU A 83 17.81 -21.09 12.34
C LEU A 83 17.77 -21.03 13.88
N LEU A 84 16.77 -20.35 14.47
CA LEU A 84 16.58 -20.30 15.93
C LEU A 84 16.22 -21.65 16.55
N LYS A 85 15.78 -22.64 15.74
CA LYS A 85 15.37 -23.97 16.22
C LYS A 85 16.53 -24.97 16.32
N GLY A 86 17.75 -24.59 15.94
CA GLY A 86 18.92 -25.48 15.90
C GLY A 86 20.21 -24.83 16.40
N ASN A 87 21.33 -25.53 16.22
CA ASN A 87 22.65 -24.93 16.48
C ASN A 87 22.93 -23.80 15.48
N ARG A 88 23.55 -22.73 15.97
CA ARG A 88 23.84 -21.53 15.19
C ARG A 88 24.78 -21.85 14.02
N ASP A 89 24.23 -21.91 12.80
CA ASP A 89 24.98 -22.02 11.56
C ASP A 89 25.22 -20.61 11.00
N LYS A 90 26.35 -20.02 11.40
CA LYS A 90 26.69 -18.63 11.07
C LYS A 90 26.84 -18.40 9.55
N ILE A 91 27.31 -19.40 8.81
CA ILE A 91 27.46 -19.28 7.35
C ILE A 91 26.10 -19.18 6.68
N LYS A 92 25.11 -19.98 7.13
CA LYS A 92 23.74 -19.89 6.63
C LYS A 92 23.04 -18.61 7.08
N GLU A 93 23.26 -18.17 8.31
CA GLU A 93 22.79 -16.88 8.84
C GLU A 93 23.23 -15.73 7.92
N ASP A 94 24.55 -15.59 7.71
CA ASP A 94 25.14 -14.55 6.85
C ASP A 94 24.64 -14.64 5.40
N SER A 95 24.46 -15.84 4.86
CA SER A 95 23.95 -16.04 3.50
C SER A 95 22.50 -15.56 3.35
N LEU A 96 21.63 -15.86 4.30
CA LEU A 96 20.22 -15.45 4.27
C LEU A 96 20.06 -13.94 4.48
N GLU A 97 20.88 -13.34 5.34
CA GLU A 97 20.92 -11.89 5.52
C GLU A 97 21.30 -11.17 4.23
N ASN A 98 22.31 -11.67 3.51
CA ASN A 98 22.71 -11.11 2.23
C ASN A 98 21.59 -11.19 1.19
N VAL A 99 20.86 -12.32 1.13
CA VAL A 99 19.71 -12.46 0.22
C VAL A 99 18.60 -11.46 0.58
N LEU A 100 18.27 -11.31 1.86
CA LEU A 100 17.27 -10.35 2.32
C LEU A 100 17.70 -8.90 2.02
N ALA A 101 18.97 -8.57 2.21
CA ALA A 101 19.53 -7.26 1.89
C ALA A 101 19.43 -6.95 0.39
N LEU A 102 19.77 -7.91 -0.48
CA LEU A 102 19.65 -7.77 -1.94
C LEU A 102 18.20 -7.54 -2.38
N LEU A 103 17.26 -8.33 -1.84
CA LEU A 103 15.83 -8.16 -2.14
C LEU A 103 15.31 -6.80 -1.67
N TYR A 104 15.78 -6.30 -0.53
CA TYR A 104 15.41 -4.99 -0.03
C TYR A 104 15.99 -3.87 -0.90
N GLN A 105 17.24 -4.00 -1.34
CA GLN A 105 17.86 -3.07 -2.27
C GLN A 105 17.05 -2.99 -3.59
N GLN A 106 16.65 -4.13 -4.15
CA GLN A 106 15.79 -4.15 -5.35
C GLN A 106 14.46 -3.42 -5.14
N LYS A 107 13.89 -3.49 -3.93
CA LYS A 107 12.67 -2.76 -3.58
C LYS A 107 12.89 -1.25 -3.58
N VAL A 108 14.03 -0.79 -3.06
CA VAL A 108 14.41 0.64 -3.06
C VAL A 108 14.64 1.13 -4.49
N GLU A 109 15.40 0.39 -5.30
CA GLU A 109 15.67 0.74 -6.71
C GLU A 109 14.38 0.81 -7.53
N LEU A 110 13.48 -0.16 -7.38
CA LEU A 110 12.19 -0.18 -8.05
C LEU A 110 11.29 1.00 -7.64
N THR A 111 11.36 1.42 -6.38
CA THR A 111 10.61 2.58 -5.88
C THR A 111 11.18 3.88 -6.42
N TYR A 112 12.51 4.00 -6.48
CA TYR A 112 13.16 5.13 -7.14
C TYR A 112 12.80 5.21 -8.62
N SER A 113 12.88 4.08 -9.35
CA SER A 113 12.50 4.00 -10.77
C SER A 113 11.06 4.42 -11.00
N HIS A 114 10.12 4.01 -10.13
CA HIS A 114 8.72 4.42 -10.25
C HIS A 114 8.54 5.95 -10.21
N PHE A 115 9.29 6.64 -9.35
CA PHE A 115 9.25 8.10 -9.28
C PHE A 115 10.05 8.78 -10.40
N ALA A 116 11.11 8.14 -10.91
CA ALA A 116 11.79 8.59 -12.13
C ALA A 116 10.85 8.52 -13.36
N ASP A 117 10.06 7.45 -13.48
CA ASP A 117 9.06 7.30 -14.54
C ASP A 117 7.94 8.33 -14.41
N LEU A 118 7.49 8.63 -13.17
CA LEU A 118 6.57 9.73 -12.91
C LEU A 118 7.16 11.07 -13.36
N LYS A 119 8.43 11.33 -13.07
CA LYS A 119 9.11 12.55 -13.52
C LYS A 119 9.17 12.64 -15.05
N ALA A 120 9.38 11.52 -15.73
CA ALA A 120 9.47 11.46 -17.20
C ALA A 120 8.15 11.81 -17.91
N ILE A 121 6.99 11.58 -17.29
CA ILE A 121 5.69 11.96 -17.86
C ILE A 121 5.30 13.42 -17.59
N CYS A 122 6.05 14.14 -16.75
CA CYS A 122 5.81 15.54 -16.41
C CYS A 122 6.44 16.52 -17.42
N THR A 123 5.78 17.67 -17.64
CA THR A 123 6.34 18.78 -18.42
C THR A 123 7.51 19.44 -17.69
N PRO A 124 8.39 20.20 -18.39
CA PRO A 124 9.50 20.91 -17.74
C PRO A 124 9.05 21.82 -16.59
N GLU A 125 7.90 22.48 -16.72
CA GLU A 125 7.29 23.33 -15.68
C GLU A 125 6.83 22.51 -14.47
N GLN A 126 6.22 21.34 -14.70
CA GLN A 126 5.82 20.44 -13.62
C GLN A 126 7.01 19.81 -12.91
N GLN A 127 8.11 19.54 -13.63
CA GLN A 127 9.33 19.00 -13.03
C GLN A 127 9.95 19.94 -11.99
N GLN A 128 9.77 21.26 -12.12
CA GLN A 128 10.19 22.23 -11.09
C GLN A 128 9.40 22.09 -9.78
N ASN A 129 8.21 21.48 -9.82
CA ASN A 129 7.42 21.19 -8.63
C ASN A 129 7.77 19.83 -7.98
N MET A 130 8.73 19.07 -8.54
CA MET A 130 9.13 17.77 -7.98
C MET A 130 9.70 17.89 -6.56
N ASP A 131 10.44 18.95 -6.26
CA ASP A 131 11.01 19.16 -4.93
C ASP A 131 9.93 19.25 -3.83
N LYS A 132 8.72 19.69 -4.19
CA LYS A 132 7.57 19.76 -3.28
C LYS A 132 7.02 18.37 -2.93
N ILE A 133 7.22 17.37 -3.81
CA ILE A 133 6.70 16.02 -3.58
C ILE A 133 7.71 15.09 -2.90
N VAL A 134 9.02 15.37 -3.00
CA VAL A 134 10.10 14.55 -2.40
C VAL A 134 9.87 14.19 -0.92
N PRO A 135 9.45 15.12 -0.03
CA PRO A 135 9.17 14.77 1.38
C PRO A 135 8.09 13.70 1.54
N PHE A 136 7.12 13.65 0.62
CA PHE A 136 6.06 12.66 0.62
C PHE A 136 6.54 11.34 0.03
N LEU A 137 7.41 11.36 -0.98
CA LEU A 137 8.05 10.16 -1.52
C LEU A 137 8.81 9.39 -0.44
N MET A 138 9.50 10.12 0.46
CA MET A 138 10.22 9.52 1.59
C MET A 138 9.30 8.76 2.56
N GLN A 139 8.01 9.11 2.66
CA GLN A 139 7.05 8.40 3.52
C GLN A 139 6.65 7.03 2.98
N VAL A 140 6.85 6.79 1.68
CA VAL A 140 6.57 5.49 1.05
C VAL A 140 7.72 4.51 1.30
N ILE A 141 8.95 5.02 1.35
CA ILE A 141 10.17 4.21 1.52
C ILE A 141 10.51 4.02 3.00
N SER A 142 10.29 5.04 3.83
CA SER A 142 10.62 4.99 5.24
C SER A 142 9.55 4.22 6.03
N PRO A 143 9.92 3.43 7.06
CA PRO A 143 8.94 2.88 7.98
C PRO A 143 8.06 4.02 8.53
N PRO A 144 6.74 3.81 8.67
CA PRO A 144 5.84 4.86 9.12
C PRO A 144 6.34 5.38 10.46
N LYS A 145 6.52 6.70 10.56
CA LYS A 145 6.85 7.37 11.82
C LYS A 145 5.75 7.01 12.80
N LYS A 146 6.00 6.06 13.70
CA LYS A 146 5.10 5.79 14.83
C LYS A 146 5.01 7.11 15.57
N GLU A 147 3.86 7.77 15.50
CA GLU A 147 3.53 8.79 16.48
C GLU A 147 3.58 8.06 17.83
N VAL A 148 4.60 8.36 18.62
CA VAL A 148 4.68 7.92 20.00
C VAL A 148 3.60 8.69 20.73
N HIS A 149 2.36 8.21 20.65
CA HIS A 149 1.31 8.61 21.58
C HIS A 149 1.77 8.09 22.94
N GLY A 150 2.37 9.00 23.72
CA GLY A 150 2.88 8.71 25.05
C GLY A 150 1.78 8.13 25.93
N ARG A 151 1.74 6.80 26.05
CA ARG A 151 1.25 6.14 27.27
C ARG A 151 2.42 6.07 28.23
N GLY A 152 2.63 7.17 28.92
CA GLY A 152 3.66 7.35 29.93
C GLY A 152 3.22 8.45 30.88
N LYS A 153 2.14 8.18 31.62
CA LYS A 153 1.87 8.71 32.95
C LYS A 153 1.36 7.57 33.80
#